data_AF-V7ELN3-F1
#
_entry.id   AF-V7ELN3-F1
#
_cell.length_a   1.000
_cell.length_b   1.000
_cell.length_c   1.000
_cell.angle_alpha   90.00
_cell.angle_beta   90.00
_cell.angle_gamma   90.00
#
_symmetry.space_group_name_H-M   'P 1'
#
loop_
_entity.id
_entity.type
_entity.pdbx_description
1 polymer ?
#
loop_
_entity_poly.entity_id
_entity_poly.type
_entity_poly.pdbx_seq_one_letter_code
_entity_poly.pdbx_strand_id
1 'polypeptide(L)'
;MTTGMIAALLATLLAGVSLLTLGLMRGRRRAVAASAAAEADTLAGPVAEELAARVEGLIAEQTRAQSDALAGLRADIQHLKSDVEWLAGERMIEQAIALAQSGVEPDDIGRELGLTREAAETITTFRKH
;
A
#
# COMPACT_ATOMS: atom_id res chain seq x y z
N MET A 1 -34.91 54.95 -61.06
CA MET A 1 -35.06 53.51 -60.75
C MET A 1 -33.74 52.73 -60.74
N THR A 2 -32.61 53.30 -61.16
CA THR A 2 -31.32 52.59 -61.31
C THR A 2 -30.47 52.51 -60.03
N THR A 3 -30.48 53.54 -59.19
CA THR A 3 -29.65 53.60 -57.97
C THR A 3 -30.07 52.59 -56.90
N GLY A 4 -31.37 52.42 -56.68
CA GLY A 4 -31.91 51.42 -55.74
C GLY A 4 -31.59 49.98 -56.16
N MET A 5 -31.58 49.70 -57.47
CA MET A 5 -31.23 48.38 -58.01
C MET A 5 -29.75 48.06 -57.83
N ILE A 6 -28.87 49.05 -58.05
CA ILE A 6 -27.42 48.90 -57.82
C ILE A 6 -27.13 48.67 -56.32
N ALA A 7 -27.78 49.43 -55.43
CA ALA A 7 -27.64 49.25 -53.98
C ALA A 7 -28.10 47.86 -53.52
N ALA A 8 -29.22 47.37 -54.06
CA ALA A 8 -29.73 46.02 -53.76
C ALA A 8 -28.77 44.92 -54.23
N LEU A 9 -28.18 45.05 -55.43
CA LEU A 9 -27.20 44.09 -55.95
C LEU A 9 -25.90 44.06 -55.15
N LEU A 10 -25.41 45.23 -54.71
CA LEU A 10 -24.23 45.30 -53.85
C LEU A 10 -24.49 44.68 -52.47
N ALA A 11 -25.68 44.91 -51.90
CA ALA A 11 -26.05 44.36 -50.60
C ALA A 11 -26.13 42.82 -50.63
N THR A 12 -26.72 42.23 -51.68
CA THR A 12 -26.79 40.77 -51.81
C THR A 12 -25.42 40.14 -52.05
N LEU A 13 -24.55 40.81 -52.81
CA LEU A 13 -23.19 40.34 -53.05
C LEU A 13 -22.34 40.38 -51.77
N LEU A 14 -22.41 41.46 -50.99
CA LEU A 14 -21.75 41.56 -49.69
C LEU A 14 -22.29 40.54 -48.68
N ALA A 15 -23.60 40.32 -48.65
CA ALA A 15 -24.21 39.30 -47.80
C ALA A 15 -23.73 37.89 -48.18
N GLY A 16 -23.64 37.59 -49.48
CA GLY A 16 -23.10 36.31 -49.98
C GLY A 16 -21.65 36.08 -49.59
N VAL A 17 -20.78 37.10 -49.75
CA VAL A 17 -19.36 37.01 -49.37
C VAL A 17 -19.20 36.86 -47.85
N SER A 18 -20.01 37.57 -47.06
CA SER A 18 -20.00 37.45 -45.59
C SER A 18 -20.40 36.05 -45.13
N LEU A 19 -21.43 35.45 -45.73
CA LEU A 19 -21.86 34.09 -45.43
C LEU A 19 -20.81 33.04 -45.83
N LEU A 20 -20.17 33.20 -46.99
CA LEU A 20 -19.09 32.33 -47.46
C LEU A 20 -17.88 32.37 -46.51
N THR A 21 -17.46 33.56 -46.10
CA THR A 21 -16.32 33.74 -45.19
C THR A 21 -16.60 33.18 -43.80
N LEU A 22 -17.80 33.43 -43.25
CA LEU A 22 -18.25 32.83 -41.98
C LEU A 22 -18.35 31.30 -42.07
N GLY A 23 -18.85 30.76 -43.17
CA GLY A 23 -18.94 29.32 -43.42
C GLY A 23 -17.56 28.66 -43.44
N LEU A 24 -16.60 29.24 -44.17
CA LEU A 24 -15.22 28.78 -44.24
C LEU A 24 -14.50 28.87 -42.89
N MET A 25 -14.69 29.96 -42.14
CA MET A 25 -14.12 30.11 -40.80
C MET A 25 -14.70 29.07 -39.82
N ARG A 26 -16.01 28.82 -39.86
CA ARG A 26 -16.64 27.79 -39.02
C ARG A 26 -16.18 26.38 -39.41
N GLY A 27 -16.05 26.10 -40.70
CA GLY A 27 -15.54 24.83 -41.21
C GLY A 27 -14.11 24.58 -40.76
N ARG A 28 -13.22 25.57 -40.89
CA ARG A 28 -11.84 25.50 -40.41
C ARG A 28 -11.75 25.28 -38.91
N ARG A 29 -12.54 25.99 -38.10
CA ARG A 29 -12.56 25.80 -36.64
C ARG A 29 -13.01 24.39 -36.25
N ARG A 30 -14.01 23.84 -36.93
CA ARG A 30 -14.45 22.46 -36.69
C ARG A 30 -13.40 21.44 -37.11
N ALA A 31 -12.70 21.67 -38.22
CA ALA A 31 -11.61 20.79 -38.67
C ALA A 31 -10.44 20.76 -37.68
N VAL A 32 -10.04 21.92 -37.15
CA VAL A 32 -8.99 22.02 -36.13
C VAL A 32 -9.42 21.37 -34.80
N ALA A 33 -10.68 21.55 -34.39
CA ALA A 33 -11.20 20.89 -33.20
C ALA A 33 -11.26 19.35 -33.37
N ALA A 34 -11.63 18.87 -34.56
CA ALA A 34 -11.66 17.45 -34.87
C ALA A 34 -10.26 16.84 -34.92
N SER A 35 -9.26 17.54 -35.47
CA SER A 35 -7.88 17.05 -35.47
C SER A 35 -7.31 16.98 -34.06
N ALA A 36 -7.55 18.00 -33.23
CA ALA A 36 -7.10 18.00 -31.83
C ALA A 36 -7.76 16.88 -31.01
N ALA A 37 -9.05 16.60 -31.25
CA ALA A 37 -9.74 15.48 -30.61
C ALA A 37 -9.18 14.12 -31.04
N ALA A 38 -8.89 13.94 -32.34
CA ALA A 38 -8.27 12.72 -32.84
C ALA A 38 -6.85 12.51 -32.27
N GLU A 39 -6.06 13.58 -32.18
CA GLU A 39 -4.71 13.52 -31.61
C GLU A 39 -4.75 13.16 -30.12
N ALA A 40 -5.69 13.74 -29.35
CA ALA A 40 -5.91 13.38 -27.96
C ALA A 40 -6.32 11.90 -27.79
N ASP A 41 -7.17 11.38 -28.67
CA ASP A 41 -7.62 9.98 -28.65
C ASP A 41 -6.46 9.02 -28.97
N THR A 42 -5.59 9.38 -29.93
CA THR A 42 -4.39 8.57 -30.25
C THR A 42 -3.38 8.51 -29.11
N LEU A 43 -3.29 9.55 -28.28
CA LEU A 43 -2.37 9.60 -27.15
C LEU A 43 -2.97 8.98 -25.87
N ALA A 44 -4.30 8.91 -25.75
CA ALA A 44 -4.97 8.40 -24.56
C ALA A 44 -4.67 6.91 -24.31
N GLY A 45 -4.63 6.08 -25.35
CA GLY A 45 -4.33 4.65 -25.25
C GLY A 45 -2.92 4.36 -24.71
N PRO A 46 -1.86 4.87 -25.35
CA PRO A 46 -0.48 4.69 -24.89
C PRO A 46 -0.22 5.22 -23.48
N VAL A 47 -0.80 6.38 -23.13
CA VAL A 47 -0.67 6.96 -21.78
C VAL A 47 -1.37 6.09 -20.73
N ALA A 48 -2.53 5.53 -21.05
CA ALA A 48 -3.23 4.62 -20.14
C ALA A 48 -2.43 3.32 -19.93
N GLU A 49 -1.81 2.78 -20.98
CA GLU A 49 -0.98 1.59 -20.91
C GLU A 49 0.31 1.82 -20.11
N GLU A 50 0.99 2.94 -20.32
CA GLU A 50 2.16 3.34 -19.54
C GLU A 50 1.81 3.54 -18.06
N LEU A 51 0.67 4.18 -17.77
CA LEU A 51 0.19 4.37 -16.41
C LEU A 51 -0.15 3.02 -15.75
N ALA A 52 -0.82 2.12 -16.47
CA ALA A 52 -1.13 0.78 -15.98
C ALA A 52 0.15 0.00 -15.65
N ALA A 53 1.14 0.00 -16.56
CA ALA A 53 2.43 -0.65 -16.33
C ALA A 53 3.18 -0.03 -15.13
N ARG A 54 3.12 1.30 -14.98
CA ARG A 54 3.74 1.99 -13.84
C ARG A 54 3.07 1.61 -12.52
N VAL A 55 1.74 1.59 -12.49
CA VAL A 55 0.96 1.20 -11.30
C VAL A 55 1.23 -0.25 -10.93
N GLU A 56 1.25 -1.16 -11.91
CA GLU A 56 1.57 -2.57 -11.68
C GLU A 56 3.00 -2.75 -11.11
N GLY A 57 3.97 -2.02 -11.66
CA GLY A 57 5.33 -1.98 -11.13
C GLY A 57 5.40 -1.52 -9.67
N LEU A 58 4.69 -0.43 -9.33
CA LEU A 58 4.63 0.09 -7.96
C LEU A 58 3.96 -0.91 -7.00
N ILE A 59 2.88 -1.57 -7.43
CA ILE A 59 2.20 -2.60 -6.63
C ILE A 59 3.15 -3.78 -6.38
N ALA A 60 3.89 -4.22 -7.40
CA ALA A 60 4.84 -5.32 -7.26
C ALA A 60 6.00 -4.96 -6.32
N GLU A 61 6.56 -3.75 -6.43
CA GLU A 61 7.59 -3.24 -5.52
C GLU A 61 7.08 -3.14 -4.08
N GLN A 62 5.89 -2.57 -3.89
CA GLN A 62 5.28 -2.45 -2.57
C GLN A 62 4.98 -3.83 -1.95
N THR A 63 4.54 -4.79 -2.74
CA THR A 63 4.28 -6.16 -2.28
C THR A 63 5.56 -6.85 -1.82
N ARG A 64 6.66 -6.67 -2.55
CA ARG A 64 7.98 -7.18 -2.14
C ARG A 64 8.47 -6.54 -0.84
N ALA A 65 8.41 -5.21 -0.76
CA ALA A 65 8.81 -4.48 0.44
C ALA A 65 7.98 -4.89 1.67
N GLN A 66 6.67 -5.11 1.50
CA GLN A 66 5.80 -5.62 2.56
C GLN A 66 6.16 -7.04 2.96
N SER A 67 6.44 -7.93 2.00
CA SER A 67 6.88 -9.30 2.28
C SER A 67 8.18 -9.33 3.08
N ASP A 68 9.16 -8.51 2.69
CA ASP A 68 10.45 -8.43 3.38
C ASP A 68 10.30 -7.86 4.80
N ALA A 69 9.46 -6.83 4.98
CA ALA A 69 9.14 -6.29 6.29
C ALA A 69 8.44 -7.31 7.20
N LEU A 70 7.50 -8.09 6.66
CA LEU A 70 6.82 -9.16 7.40
C LEU A 70 7.78 -10.30 7.76
N ALA A 71 8.73 -10.63 6.88
CA ALA A 71 9.76 -11.62 7.17
C ALA A 71 10.67 -11.16 8.30
N GLY A 72 11.10 -9.89 8.29
CA GLY A 72 11.86 -9.28 9.38
C GLY A 72 11.10 -9.31 10.70
N LEU A 73 9.85 -8.83 10.70
CA LEU A 73 9.01 -8.84 11.90
C LEU A 73 8.80 -10.25 12.48
N ARG A 74 8.65 -11.26 11.61
CA ARG A 74 8.54 -12.66 12.04
C ARG A 74 9.81 -13.13 12.74
N ALA A 75 10.98 -12.78 12.23
CA ALA A 75 12.25 -13.12 12.86
C ALA A 75 12.38 -12.44 14.23
N ASP A 76 12.03 -11.16 14.33
CA ASP A 76 12.06 -10.42 15.59
C ASP A 76 11.10 -11.03 16.63
N ILE A 77 9.90 -11.42 16.22
CA ILE A 77 8.93 -12.10 17.10
C ILE A 77 9.48 -13.45 17.59
N GLN A 78 10.18 -14.20 16.74
CA GLN A 78 10.79 -15.48 17.14
C GLN A 78 11.91 -15.27 18.15
N HIS A 79 12.75 -14.25 17.95
CA HIS A 79 13.78 -13.87 18.92
C HIS A 79 13.16 -13.43 20.24
N LEU A 80 12.19 -12.52 20.20
CA LEU A 80 11.50 -12.07 21.40
C LEU A 80 10.80 -13.22 22.15
N LYS A 81 10.20 -14.16 21.42
CA LYS A 81 9.61 -15.37 22.02
C LYS A 81 10.68 -16.18 22.75
N SER A 82 11.83 -16.41 22.13
CA SER A 82 12.95 -17.13 22.76
C SER A 82 13.44 -16.41 24.02
N ASP A 83 13.58 -15.08 23.97
CA ASP A 83 14.00 -14.28 25.12
C ASP A 83 12.97 -14.34 26.26
N VAL A 84 11.68 -14.32 25.93
CA VAL A 84 10.61 -14.46 26.92
C VAL A 84 10.57 -15.87 27.52
N GLU A 85 10.74 -16.92 26.71
CA GLU A 85 10.83 -18.30 27.19
C GLU A 85 12.04 -18.49 28.12
N TRP A 86 13.18 -17.86 27.77
CA TRP A 86 14.37 -17.84 28.62
C TRP A 86 14.10 -17.15 29.96
N LEU A 87 13.60 -15.90 29.94
CA LEU A 87 13.31 -15.12 31.14
C LEU A 87 12.26 -15.80 32.03
N ALA A 88 11.24 -16.41 31.43
CA ALA A 88 10.25 -17.19 32.18
C ALA A 88 10.89 -18.41 32.85
N GLY A 89 11.77 -19.13 32.16
CA GLY A 89 12.54 -20.23 32.72
C GLY A 89 13.43 -19.80 33.89
N GLU A 90 14.15 -18.69 33.74
CA GLU A 90 15.03 -18.15 34.77
C GLU A 90 14.23 -17.74 36.02
N ARG A 91 13.12 -16.99 35.84
CA ARG A 91 12.24 -16.61 36.96
C ARG A 91 11.60 -17.81 37.65
N MET A 92 11.24 -18.84 36.88
CA MET A 92 10.67 -20.08 37.42
C MET A 92 11.68 -20.83 38.29
N ILE A 93 12.95 -20.89 37.86
CA ILE A 93 14.04 -21.48 38.65
C ILE A 93 14.28 -20.68 39.93
N GLU A 94 14.35 -19.35 39.85
CA GLU A 94 14.50 -18.49 41.04
C GLU A 94 13.37 -18.71 42.05
N GLN A 95 12.12 -18.77 41.57
CA GLN A 95 10.96 -19.04 42.41
C GLN A 95 11.01 -20.44 43.01
N ALA A 96 11.43 -21.46 42.25
CA ALA A 96 11.59 -22.82 42.74
C ALA A 96 12.65 -22.90 43.86
N ILE A 97 13.78 -22.21 43.68
CA ILE A 97 14.84 -22.13 44.70
C ILE A 97 14.32 -21.42 45.95
N ALA A 98 13.58 -20.32 45.82
CA ALA A 98 12.99 -19.62 46.95
C ALA A 98 12.02 -20.51 47.75
N LEU A 99 11.17 -21.29 47.06
CA LEU A 99 10.27 -22.26 47.70
C LEU A 99 11.06 -23.36 48.43
N ALA A 100 12.10 -23.92 47.79
CA ALA A 100 12.95 -24.92 48.43
C ALA A 100 13.68 -24.37 49.66
N GLN A 101 14.17 -23.13 49.61
CA GLN A 101 14.80 -22.45 50.75
C GLN A 101 13.82 -22.19 51.90
N SER A 102 12.53 -22.03 51.60
CA SER A 102 11.46 -21.91 52.61
C SER A 102 11.02 -23.26 53.21
N GLY A 103 11.55 -24.38 52.69
CA GLY A 103 11.32 -25.73 53.22
C GLY A 103 10.15 -26.49 52.59
N VAL A 104 9.60 -26.00 51.47
CA VAL A 104 8.53 -26.69 50.73
C VAL A 104 9.04 -28.02 50.17
N GLU A 105 8.21 -29.06 50.19
CA GLU A 105 8.57 -30.38 49.67
C GLU A 105 8.63 -30.40 48.12
N PRO A 106 9.49 -31.25 47.53
CA PRO A 106 9.66 -31.31 46.07
C PRO A 106 8.35 -31.58 45.31
N ASP A 107 7.48 -32.43 45.85
CA ASP A 107 6.19 -32.77 45.22
C ASP A 107 5.23 -31.57 45.16
N ASP A 108 5.36 -30.62 46.09
CA ASP A 108 4.55 -29.40 46.13
C ASP A 108 5.14 -28.32 45.21
N ILE A 109 6.47 -28.17 45.17
CA ILE A 109 7.16 -27.28 44.21
C ILE A 109 6.86 -27.71 42.77
N GLY A 110 6.92 -29.02 42.50
CA GLY A 110 6.60 -29.58 41.18
C GLY A 110 5.16 -29.31 40.75
N ARG A 111 4.20 -29.41 41.68
CA ARG A 111 2.78 -29.09 41.42
C ARG A 111 2.53 -27.61 41.21
N GLU A 112 3.20 -26.75 41.97
CA GLU A 112 2.98 -25.30 41.91
C GLU A 112 3.61 -24.66 40.67
N LEU A 113 4.79 -25.14 40.25
CA LEU A 113 5.54 -24.58 39.12
C LEU A 113 5.46 -25.43 37.84
N GLY A 114 4.78 -26.57 37.88
CA GLY A 114 4.67 -27.50 36.75
C GLY A 114 5.98 -28.20 36.39
N LEU A 115 6.90 -28.35 37.36
CA LEU A 115 8.18 -29.02 37.17
C LEU A 115 8.02 -30.54 37.27
N THR A 116 8.91 -31.28 36.61
CA THR A 116 9.00 -32.72 36.81
C THR A 116 9.50 -33.03 38.22
N ARG A 117 9.13 -34.19 38.76
CA ARG A 117 9.55 -34.63 40.10
C ARG A 117 11.07 -34.59 40.28
N GLU A 118 11.80 -35.11 39.28
CA GLU A 118 13.27 -35.10 39.28
C GLU A 118 13.87 -33.69 39.30
N ALA A 119 13.28 -32.74 38.55
CA ALA A 119 13.70 -31.35 38.55
C ALA A 119 13.44 -30.69 39.91
N ALA A 120 12.28 -30.93 40.52
CA ALA A 120 11.96 -30.42 41.84
C ALA A 120 12.86 -31.01 42.94
N GLU A 121 13.18 -32.31 42.88
CA GLU A 121 14.14 -32.95 43.79
C GLU A 121 15.53 -32.31 43.65
N THR A 122 15.97 -32.04 42.43
CA THR A 122 17.24 -31.33 42.18
C THR A 122 17.24 -29.94 42.80
N ILE A 123 16.16 -29.15 42.62
CA ILE A 123 16.00 -27.81 43.22
C ILE A 123 16.11 -27.87 44.75
N THR A 124 15.58 -28.91 45.40
CA THR A 124 15.66 -29.02 46.88
C THR A 124 17.07 -29.25 47.41
N THR A 125 18.04 -29.61 46.57
CA THR A 125 19.47 -29.63 46.93
C THR A 125 19.97 -28.23 47.33
N PHE A 126 19.34 -27.17 46.81
CA PHE A 126 19.66 -25.77 47.16
C PHE A 126 18.98 -25.29 48.45
N ARG A 127 18.27 -26.18 49.17
CA ARG A 127 17.75 -25.90 50.51
C ARG A 127 18.94 -25.72 51.45
N LYS A 128 19.05 -24.52 52.04
CA LYS A 128 20.13 -24.06 52.96
C LYS A 128 20.94 -25.20 53.58
N HIS A 129 22.24 -25.24 53.27
CA HIS A 129 23.24 -25.78 54.18
C HIS A 129 23.34 -24.91 55.43
#